data_AF-Q9PJJ1-F1
#
_entry.id   AF-Q9PJJ1-F1
#
_cell.length_a   1.000
_cell.length_b   1.000
_cell.length_c   1.000
_cell.angle_alpha   90.00
_cell.angle_beta   90.00
_cell.angle_gamma   90.00
#
_symmetry.space_group_name_H-M   'P 1'
#
loop_
_entity.id
_entity.type
_entity.pdbx_description
1 polymer ?
#
loop_
_entity_poly.entity_id
_entity_poly.type
_entity_poly.pdbx_seq_one_letter_code
_entity_poly.pdbx_strand_id
1 'polypeptide(L)'
;MAVSLDFLEDFFRHSMANYNTAFPEGFLDISDVLARSALDFKAEGLADGAVNDFIVSESSDKLTLFNTNFAVWLVPGLINGEAVTRGYIALNQDMKFSPELAFEASGKYNNSSLILEALRRYLYDIRDTEKELRSLFPSQ
;
A
#
# COMPACT_ATOMS: atom_id res chain seq x y z
N MET A 1 20.21 -6.77 -5.27
CA MET A 1 19.56 -8.09 -5.12
C MET A 1 18.10 -7.91 -5.46
N ALA A 2 17.52 -8.78 -6.30
CA ALA A 2 16.10 -8.73 -6.58
C ALA A 2 15.32 -9.22 -5.35
N VAL A 3 14.24 -8.51 -5.00
CA VAL A 3 13.32 -8.94 -3.94
C VAL A 3 12.62 -10.22 -4.42
N SER A 4 12.71 -11.32 -3.66
CA SER A 4 12.03 -12.56 -3.99
C SER A 4 10.60 -12.58 -3.45
N LEU A 5 9.71 -13.29 -4.12
CA LEU A 5 8.33 -13.46 -3.67
C LEU A 5 8.26 -14.17 -2.32
N ASP A 6 9.13 -15.16 -2.08
CA ASP A 6 9.22 -15.86 -0.78
C ASP A 6 9.55 -14.90 0.37
N PHE A 7 10.46 -13.95 0.14
CA PHE A 7 10.79 -12.94 1.15
C PHE A 7 9.59 -12.04 1.47
N LEU A 8 8.85 -11.61 0.44
CA LEU A 8 7.66 -10.78 0.63
C LEU A 8 6.56 -11.53 1.37
N GLU A 9 6.39 -12.82 1.08
CA GLU A 9 5.42 -13.67 1.77
C GLU A 9 5.78 -13.83 3.25
N ASP A 10 7.05 -14.11 3.57
CA ASP A 10 7.50 -14.20 4.96
C ASP A 10 7.36 -12.85 5.67
N PHE A 11 7.74 -11.75 5.04
CA PHE A 11 7.57 -10.40 5.59
C PHE A 11 6.09 -10.10 5.90
N PHE A 12 5.19 -10.41 4.96
CA PHE A 12 3.76 -10.24 5.15
C PHE A 12 3.26 -11.04 6.35
N ARG A 13 3.61 -12.32 6.43
CA ARG A 13 3.21 -13.20 7.55
C ARG A 13 3.69 -12.67 8.90
N HIS A 14 4.94 -12.21 8.99
CA HIS A 14 5.47 -11.59 10.21
C HIS A 14 4.74 -10.30 10.57
N SER A 15 4.42 -9.46 9.58
CA SER A 15 3.68 -8.22 9.77
C SER A 15 2.27 -8.48 10.27
N MET A 16 1.59 -9.48 9.73
CA MET A 16 0.25 -9.89 10.16
C MET A 16 0.25 -10.48 11.57
N ALA A 17 1.25 -11.28 11.91
CA ALA A 17 1.41 -11.82 13.28
C ALA A 17 1.61 -10.72 14.32
N ASN A 18 2.16 -9.57 13.91
CA ASN A 18 2.46 -8.42 14.76
C ASN A 18 1.64 -7.19 14.36
N TYR A 19 0.41 -7.40 13.86
CA TYR A 19 -0.41 -6.36 13.22
C TYR A 19 -0.49 -5.05 14.03
N ASN A 20 -0.77 -5.12 15.34
CA ASN A 20 -0.92 -3.92 16.18
C ASN A 20 0.36 -3.08 16.28
N THR A 21 1.53 -3.68 16.03
CA THR A 21 2.82 -2.97 16.01
C THR A 21 3.24 -2.59 14.59
N ALA A 22 2.83 -3.37 13.59
CA ALA A 22 3.13 -3.11 12.19
C ALA A 22 2.26 -1.97 11.63
N PHE A 23 0.99 -1.92 12.01
CA PHE A 23 0.01 -0.93 11.56
C PHE A 23 -0.72 -0.33 12.76
N PRO A 24 -0.05 0.56 13.53
CA PRO A 24 -0.60 1.10 14.77
C PRO A 24 -1.88 1.93 14.54
N GLU A 25 -2.06 2.50 13.35
CA GLU A 25 -3.25 3.28 12.97
C GLU A 25 -4.46 2.41 12.63
N GLY A 26 -4.27 1.09 12.49
CA GLY A 26 -5.33 0.19 12.06
C GLY A 26 -5.61 0.30 10.56
N PHE A 27 -6.85 -0.01 10.17
CA PHE A 27 -7.30 0.07 8.78
C PHE A 27 -7.89 1.45 8.49
N LEU A 28 -7.31 2.15 7.51
CA LEU A 28 -7.89 3.37 6.96
C LEU A 28 -8.99 3.06 5.94
N ASP A 29 -10.11 3.75 6.01
CA ASP A 29 -11.19 3.58 5.03
C ASP A 29 -10.83 4.28 3.71
N ILE A 30 -10.87 3.56 2.58
CA ILE A 30 -10.53 4.16 1.29
C ILE A 30 -11.49 5.28 0.88
N SER A 31 -12.69 5.34 1.43
CA SER A 31 -13.64 6.43 1.18
C SER A 31 -13.09 7.79 1.63
N ASP A 32 -12.26 7.81 2.68
CA ASP A 32 -11.65 9.04 3.18
C ASP A 32 -10.62 9.60 2.18
N VAL A 33 -9.74 8.74 1.65
CA VAL A 33 -8.74 9.17 0.67
C VAL A 33 -9.36 9.52 -0.68
N LEU A 34 -10.46 8.85 -1.06
CA LEU A 34 -11.21 9.14 -2.28
C LEU A 34 -12.03 10.43 -2.16
N ALA A 35 -12.50 10.79 -0.97
CA ALA A 35 -13.21 12.04 -0.71
C ALA A 35 -12.31 13.28 -0.75
N ARG A 36 -10.99 13.12 -0.57
CA ARG A 36 -10.02 14.22 -0.74
C ARG A 36 -10.08 14.73 -2.18
N SER A 37 -10.06 16.04 -2.33
CA SER A 37 -10.27 16.70 -3.62
C SER A 37 -9.14 16.38 -4.60
N ALA A 38 -9.46 16.24 -5.88
CA ALA A 38 -8.44 16.08 -6.93
C ALA A 38 -7.49 17.30 -7.05
N LEU A 39 -7.83 18.43 -6.42
CA LEU A 39 -7.00 19.63 -6.36
C LEU A 39 -5.87 19.51 -5.33
N ASP A 40 -6.06 18.71 -4.28
CA ASP A 40 -4.99 18.36 -3.33
C ASP A 40 -3.98 17.38 -3.94
N PHE A 41 -4.40 16.65 -4.98
CA PHE A 41 -3.57 15.67 -5.66
C PHE A 41 -2.84 16.31 -6.84
N LYS A 42 -1.52 16.56 -6.72
CA LYS A 42 -0.70 16.98 -7.86
C LYS A 42 -0.69 15.87 -8.91
N ALA A 43 -1.48 16.05 -9.97
CA ALA A 43 -1.59 15.14 -11.10
C ALA A 43 -0.23 14.78 -11.75
N GLU A 44 0.78 15.66 -11.62
CA GLU A 44 2.15 15.46 -12.10
C GLU A 44 2.86 14.27 -11.41
N GLY A 45 2.43 13.91 -10.21
CA GLY A 45 2.98 12.83 -9.41
C GLY A 45 2.58 11.41 -9.80
N LEU A 46 1.46 11.28 -10.49
CA LEU A 46 0.81 10.02 -10.88
C LEU A 46 1.37 9.41 -12.17
N ALA A 47 2.19 10.16 -12.92
CA ALA A 47 2.86 9.71 -14.15
C ALA A 47 4.24 9.08 -13.88
N ASP A 48 4.71 9.10 -12.63
CA ASP A 48 6.02 8.58 -12.26
C ASP A 48 6.02 7.05 -12.28
N GLY A 49 6.97 6.46 -13.03
CA GLY A 49 7.06 5.01 -13.25
C GLY A 49 7.16 4.19 -11.96
N ALA A 50 7.69 4.74 -10.87
CA ALA A 50 7.86 4.01 -9.61
C ALA A 50 6.54 3.78 -8.84
N VAL A 51 5.44 4.46 -9.21
CA VAL A 51 4.10 4.21 -8.65
C VAL A 51 3.24 3.39 -9.64
N ASN A 52 3.73 3.13 -10.85
CA ASN A 52 2.95 2.48 -11.90
C ASN A 52 3.58 1.18 -12.43
N ASP A 53 4.86 0.90 -12.18
CA ASP A 53 5.56 -0.30 -12.65
C ASP A 53 5.58 -1.38 -11.57
N PHE A 54 4.43 -2.01 -11.35
CA PHE A 54 4.27 -3.09 -10.39
C PHE A 54 4.34 -4.45 -11.07
N ILE A 55 5.13 -5.36 -10.49
CA ILE A 55 5.02 -6.79 -10.76
C ILE A 55 3.85 -7.31 -9.93
N VAL A 56 2.93 -8.00 -10.58
CA VAL A 56 1.73 -8.56 -9.96
C VAL A 56 1.89 -10.07 -9.83
N SER A 57 1.66 -10.58 -8.63
CA SER A 57 1.59 -12.01 -8.32
C SER A 57 0.25 -12.32 -7.65
N GLU A 58 -0.53 -13.17 -8.31
CA GLU A 58 -1.83 -13.62 -7.80
C GLU A 58 -1.68 -14.95 -7.05
N SER A 59 -2.34 -15.05 -5.92
CA SER A 59 -2.48 -16.27 -5.12
C SER A 59 -3.94 -16.48 -4.77
N SER A 60 -4.29 -17.69 -4.31
CA SER A 60 -5.68 -18.05 -3.98
C SER A 60 -6.32 -17.18 -2.89
N ASP A 61 -5.50 -16.57 -2.03
CA ASP A 61 -5.91 -15.81 -0.85
C ASP A 61 -5.67 -14.30 -0.99
N LYS A 62 -4.85 -13.85 -1.95
CA LYS A 62 -4.43 -12.45 -2.07
C LYS A 62 -3.82 -12.10 -3.42
N LEU A 63 -3.78 -10.81 -3.70
CA LEU A 63 -2.98 -10.22 -4.77
C LEU A 63 -1.77 -9.50 -4.18
N THR A 64 -0.57 -9.83 -4.64
CA THR A 64 0.67 -9.16 -4.24
C THR A 64 1.15 -8.28 -5.38
N LEU A 65 1.31 -6.99 -5.13
CA LEU A 65 1.90 -6.03 -6.06
C LEU A 65 3.21 -5.54 -5.46
N PHE A 66 4.32 -5.68 -6.17
CA PHE A 66 5.59 -5.19 -5.67
C PHE A 66 6.46 -4.58 -6.77
N ASN A 67 7.33 -3.67 -6.36
CA ASN A 67 8.35 -3.08 -7.22
C ASN A 67 9.59 -2.70 -6.39
N THR A 68 10.44 -1.82 -6.93
CA THR A 68 11.66 -1.38 -6.24
C THR A 68 11.39 -0.56 -4.97
N ASN A 69 10.22 0.06 -4.86
CA ASN A 69 9.88 1.02 -3.82
C ASN A 69 8.84 0.49 -2.83
N PHE A 70 7.93 -0.37 -3.28
CA PHE A 70 6.76 -0.78 -2.52
C PHE A 70 6.51 -2.27 -2.63
N ALA A 71 5.94 -2.83 -1.57
CA ALA A 71 5.22 -4.08 -1.59
C ALA A 71 3.82 -3.86 -1.04
N VAL A 72 2.82 -4.37 -1.75
CA VAL A 72 1.40 -4.19 -1.45
C VAL A 72 0.72 -5.54 -1.50
N TRP A 73 -0.08 -5.84 -0.48
CA TRP A 73 -0.91 -7.04 -0.43
C TRP A 73 -2.37 -6.64 -0.36
N LEU A 74 -3.17 -7.10 -1.32
CA LEU A 74 -4.62 -6.96 -1.31
C LEU A 74 -5.23 -8.31 -0.94
N VAL A 75 -5.85 -8.36 0.23
CA VAL A 75 -6.44 -9.56 0.81
C VAL A 75 -7.96 -9.39 0.80
N PRO A 76 -8.68 -10.05 -0.12
CA PRO A 76 -10.13 -10.11 -0.06
C PRO A 76 -10.57 -10.95 1.14
N GLY A 77 -11.67 -10.54 1.76
CA GLY A 77 -12.24 -11.20 2.92
C GLY A 77 -13.72 -10.91 3.08
N LEU A 78 -14.32 -11.55 4.08
CA LEU A 78 -15.73 -11.39 4.40
C LEU A 78 -15.86 -11.10 5.89
N ILE A 79 -16.38 -9.91 6.21
CA ILE A 79 -16.50 -9.40 7.59
C ILE A 79 -17.98 -9.12 7.83
N ASN A 80 -18.57 -9.80 8.82
CA ASN A 80 -19.99 -9.65 9.17
C ASN A 80 -20.97 -9.84 7.99
N GLY A 81 -20.64 -10.70 7.02
CA GLY A 81 -21.46 -10.92 5.83
C GLY A 81 -21.14 -10.00 4.65
N GLU A 82 -20.28 -9.01 4.84
CA GLU A 82 -19.91 -8.01 3.84
C GLU A 82 -18.56 -8.34 3.21
N ALA A 83 -18.47 -8.24 1.88
CA ALA A 83 -17.21 -8.37 1.16
C ALA A 83 -16.32 -7.16 1.47
N VAL A 84 -15.12 -7.41 1.97
CA VAL A 84 -14.13 -6.38 2.31
C VAL A 84 -12.81 -6.74 1.65
N THR A 85 -12.11 -5.77 1.09
CA THR A 85 -10.73 -5.93 0.64
C THR A 85 -9.82 -5.13 1.55
N ARG A 86 -8.83 -5.79 2.17
CA ARG A 86 -7.82 -5.13 2.99
C ARG A 86 -6.52 -5.00 2.22
N GLY A 87 -5.99 -3.80 2.19
CA GLY A 87 -4.69 -3.50 1.62
C GLY A 87 -3.65 -3.28 2.69
N TYR A 88 -2.45 -3.80 2.46
CA TYR A 88 -1.29 -3.60 3.32
C TYR A 88 -0.15 -3.09 2.46
N ILE A 89 0.46 -1.97 2.85
CA ILE A 89 1.53 -1.30 2.12
C ILE A 89 2.79 -1.36 2.99
N ALA A 90 3.88 -1.79 2.39
CA ALA A 90 5.21 -1.69 2.93
C ALA A 90 6.12 -0.90 1.99
N LEU A 91 6.96 -0.06 2.58
CA LEU A 91 7.94 0.75 1.87
C LEU A 91 9.30 0.06 1.91
N ASN A 92 10.02 0.07 0.78
CA ASN A 92 11.41 -0.38 0.70
C ASN A 92 12.35 0.83 0.80
N GLN A 93 13.01 0.97 1.95
CA GLN A 93 14.06 1.95 2.16
C GLN A 93 15.41 1.23 2.15
N ASP A 94 16.21 1.43 1.10
CA ASP A 94 17.59 0.92 1.02
C ASP A 94 17.72 -0.59 1.28
N MET A 95 16.83 -1.37 0.67
CA MET A 95 16.71 -2.84 0.81
C MET A 95 16.15 -3.32 2.14
N LYS A 96 15.55 -2.43 2.94
CA LYS A 96 14.81 -2.79 4.14
C LYS A 96 13.34 -2.43 3.96
N PHE A 97 12.49 -3.45 3.98
CA PHE A 97 11.05 -3.25 4.01
C PHE A 97 10.57 -2.90 5.42
N SER A 98 9.72 -1.89 5.52
CA SER A 98 8.98 -1.54 6.73
C SER A 98 7.49 -1.45 6.44
N PRO A 99 6.62 -1.95 7.33
CA PRO A 99 5.18 -1.71 7.22
C PRO A 99 4.91 -0.21 7.30
N GLU A 100 4.03 0.29 6.44
CA GLU A 100 3.74 1.73 6.35
C GLU A 100 2.27 2.00 6.64
N LEU A 101 1.35 1.36 5.91
CA LEU A 101 -0.06 1.69 5.95
C LEU A 101 -0.93 0.46 5.71
N ALA A 102 -2.04 0.36 6.42
CA ALA A 102 -3.11 -0.60 6.14
C ALA A 102 -4.41 0.15 5.81
N PHE A 103 -5.13 -0.32 4.80
CA PHE A 103 -6.41 0.27 4.38
C PHE A 103 -7.45 -0.82 4.18
N GLU A 104 -8.72 -0.43 4.19
CA GLU A 104 -9.83 -1.32 3.89
C GLU A 104 -10.85 -0.68 2.96
N ALA A 105 -11.42 -1.53 2.11
CA ALA A 105 -12.48 -1.19 1.18
C ALA A 105 -13.68 -2.08 1.45
N SER A 106 -14.80 -1.48 1.85
CA SER A 106 -16.07 -2.15 2.14
C SER A 106 -17.20 -1.55 1.30
N GLY A 107 -18.32 -2.27 1.24
CA GLY A 107 -19.55 -1.82 0.58
C GLY A 107 -19.35 -1.36 -0.86
N LYS A 108 -19.88 -0.17 -1.17
CA LYS A 108 -19.80 0.44 -2.52
C LYS A 108 -18.38 0.79 -2.96
N TYR A 109 -17.43 0.86 -2.03
CA TYR A 109 -16.03 1.16 -2.30
C TYR A 109 -15.21 -0.11 -2.60
N ASN A 110 -15.72 -1.29 -2.27
CA ASN A 110 -15.07 -2.57 -2.56
C ASN A 110 -15.21 -2.97 -4.03
N ASN A 111 -14.66 -2.15 -4.93
CA ASN A 111 -14.47 -2.48 -6.34
C ASN A 111 -13.04 -2.17 -6.77
N SER A 112 -12.53 -2.91 -7.74
CA SER A 112 -11.13 -2.85 -8.16
C SER A 112 -10.70 -1.45 -8.61
N SER A 113 -11.57 -0.70 -9.30
CA SER A 113 -11.23 0.64 -9.80
C SER A 113 -11.00 1.63 -8.65
N LEU A 114 -11.88 1.64 -7.65
CA LEU A 114 -11.77 2.53 -6.49
C LEU A 114 -10.63 2.11 -5.55
N ILE A 115 -10.42 0.80 -5.37
CA ILE A 115 -9.29 0.27 -4.60
C ILE A 115 -7.96 0.67 -5.23
N LEU A 116 -7.82 0.51 -6.55
CA LEU A 116 -6.60 0.88 -7.26
C LEU A 116 -6.38 2.40 -7.27
N GLU A 117 -7.46 3.19 -7.38
CA GLU A 117 -7.36 4.64 -7.27
C GLU A 117 -6.89 5.07 -5.88
N ALA A 118 -7.50 4.54 -4.82
CA ALA A 118 -7.10 4.80 -3.45
C ALA A 118 -5.65 4.35 -3.20
N LEU A 119 -5.27 3.17 -3.67
CA LEU A 119 -3.91 2.66 -3.59
C LEU A 119 -2.91 3.62 -4.24
N ARG A 120 -3.19 4.08 -5.47
CA ARG A 120 -2.32 5.06 -6.14
C ARG A 120 -2.18 6.35 -5.35
N ARG A 121 -3.25 6.78 -4.67
CA ARG A 121 -3.21 7.96 -3.80
C ARG A 121 -2.30 7.73 -2.59
N TYR A 122 -2.48 6.62 -1.88
CA TYR A 122 -1.61 6.29 -0.74
C TYR A 122 -0.13 6.17 -1.12
N LEU A 123 0.18 5.48 -2.22
CA LEU A 123 1.55 5.30 -2.68
C LEU A 123 2.22 6.63 -3.03
N TYR A 124 1.46 7.57 -3.60
CA TYR A 124 1.96 8.91 -3.87
C TYR A 124 2.22 9.69 -2.57
N ASP A 125 1.27 9.71 -1.63
CA ASP A 125 1.39 10.42 -0.35
C ASP A 125 2.60 9.91 0.46
N ILE A 126 2.76 8.58 0.54
CA ILE A 126 3.90 7.94 1.22
C ILE A 126 5.22 8.38 0.56
N ARG A 127 5.29 8.32 -0.77
CA ARG A 127 6.51 8.70 -1.50
C ARG A 127 6.83 10.20 -1.35
N ASP A 128 5.82 11.06 -1.40
CA ASP A 128 6.01 12.50 -1.27
C ASP A 128 6.55 12.84 0.13
N THR A 129 5.94 12.26 1.17
CA THR A 129 6.41 12.32 2.56
C THR A 129 7.87 11.87 2.67
N GLU A 130 8.22 10.74 2.06
CA GLU A 130 9.59 10.21 2.06
C GLU A 130 10.60 11.12 1.37
N LYS A 131 10.20 11.75 0.24
CA LYS A 131 11.05 12.71 -0.46
C LYS A 131 11.29 13.96 0.38
N GLU A 132 10.25 14.48 1.03
CA GLU A 132 10.36 15.62 1.94
C GLU A 132 11.26 15.29 3.14
N LEU A 133 11.07 14.14 3.77
CA LEU A 133 11.89 13.68 4.89
C LEU A 133 13.37 13.55 4.50
N ARG A 134 13.68 12.97 3.33
CA ARG A 134 15.07 12.88 2.83
C ARG A 134 15.68 14.25 2.52
N SER A 135 14.87 15.21 2.10
CA SER A 135 15.31 16.59 1.86
C SER A 135 15.63 17.32 3.17
N LEU A 136 14.83 17.09 4.22
CA LEU A 136 15.01 17.69 5.53
C LEU A 136 16.13 17.02 6.35
N PHE A 137 16.27 15.70 6.20
CA PHE A 137 17.25 14.87 6.88
C PHE A 137 18.07 14.08 5.85
N PRO A 138 18.98 14.74 5.11
CA PRO A 138 19.85 14.03 4.19
C PRO A 138 20.72 13.06 4.99
N SER A 139 20.61 11.76 4.69
CA SER A 139 21.46 10.72 5.27
C SER A 139 22.93 11.10 5.07
N GLN A 140 23.66 11.34 6.17
CA GLN A 140 25.12 11.56 6.14
C GLN A 140 25.88 10.27 5.83
#